data_AF-A0A9E1YW71-F1
#
_entry.id   AF-A0A9E1YW71-F1
#
_cell.length_a   1.000
_cell.length_b   1.000
_cell.length_c   1.000
_cell.angle_alpha   90.00
_cell.angle_beta   90.00
_cell.angle_gamma   90.00
#
_symmetry.space_group_name_H-M   'P 1'
#
loop_
_entity.id
_entity.type
_entity.pdbx_description
1 polymer ?
#
loop_
_entity_poly.entity_id
_entity_poly.type
_entity_poly.pdbx_seq_one_letter_code
_entity_poly.pdbx_strand_id
1 'polypeptide(L)' 'MQGDINTVLHFWFGHPDDADWGSMREDWFTKSDGYDQRCRDVCLSLHERAADGEFGHWADQAGGALALIILLD' A
#
# COMPACT_ATOMS: atom_id res chain seq x y z
N MET A 1 9.93 5.94 12.95
CA MET A 1 8.96 5.10 12.24
C MET A 1 9.37 5.05 10.77
N GLN A 2 10.26 4.11 10.42
CA GLN A 2 10.42 3.72 9.02
C GLN A 2 9.06 3.20 8.56
N GLY A 3 8.60 3.61 7.38
CA GLY A 3 7.45 2.99 6.75
C GLY A 3 7.75 1.51 6.56
N ASP A 4 6.81 0.64 6.90
CA ASP A 4 6.96 -0.78 6.63
C ASP A 4 6.29 -1.07 5.28
N ILE A 5 7.00 -1.77 4.39
CA ILE A 5 6.45 -2.34 3.15
C ILE A 5 5.16 -3.10 3.48
N ASN A 6 5.13 -3.82 4.61
CA ASN A 6 3.98 -4.58 5.05
C ASN A 6 2.78 -3.68 5.40
N THR A 7 2.98 -2.44 5.85
CA THR A 7 1.83 -1.53 6.09
C THR A 7 1.04 -1.30 4.82
N VAL A 8 1.74 -1.03 3.70
CA VAL A 8 1.11 -0.79 2.39
C VAL A 8 0.49 -2.08 1.86
N LEU A 9 1.28 -3.16 1.84
CA LEU A 9 0.79 -4.43 1.32
C LEU A 9 -0.36 -5.00 2.14
N HIS A 10 -0.34 -4.81 3.46
CA HIS A 10 -1.43 -5.30 4.30
C HIS A 10 -2.70 -4.48 4.16
N PHE A 11 -2.57 -3.16 4.01
CA PHE A 11 -3.71 -2.31 3.69
C PHE A 11 -4.38 -2.74 2.37
N TRP A 12 -3.57 -3.01 1.34
CA TRP A 12 -4.09 -3.29 0.00
C TRP A 12 -4.57 -4.75 -0.16
N PHE A 13 -3.79 -5.71 0.31
CA PHE A 13 -3.98 -7.15 0.06
C PHE A 13 -4.44 -7.95 1.29
N GLY A 14 -4.43 -7.40 2.51
CA GLY A 14 -4.86 -8.10 3.74
C GLY A 14 -3.69 -8.66 4.54
N HIS A 15 -3.82 -9.76 5.27
CA HIS A 15 -2.65 -10.48 5.79
C HIS A 15 -2.28 -11.64 4.86
N PRO A 16 -1.00 -11.99 4.68
CA PRO A 16 -0.59 -13.18 3.92
C PRO A 16 -1.22 -14.49 4.41
N ASP A 17 -1.63 -14.52 5.67
CA ASP A 17 -2.29 -15.67 6.31
C ASP A 17 -3.82 -15.67 6.12
N ASP A 18 -4.40 -14.62 5.54
CA ASP A 18 -5.82 -14.54 5.27
C ASP A 18 -6.16 -15.44 4.06
N ALA A 19 -7.30 -16.13 4.15
CA ALA A 19 -7.77 -17.02 3.08
C ALA A 19 -7.97 -16.29 1.74
N ASP A 20 -8.20 -14.98 1.79
CA ASP A 20 -8.46 -14.13 0.62
C ASP A 20 -7.24 -13.27 0.23
N TRP A 21 -6.04 -13.61 0.71
CA TRP A 21 -4.82 -12.90 0.34
C TRP A 21 -4.57 -12.92 -1.18
N GLY A 22 -4.44 -11.74 -1.78
CA GLY A 22 -4.25 -11.59 -3.22
C GLY A 22 -5.51 -11.86 -4.07
N SER A 23 -6.67 -12.09 -3.45
CA SER A 23 -7.94 -12.22 -4.15
C SER A 23 -8.48 -10.85 -4.60
N MET A 24 -9.36 -10.86 -5.60
CA MET A 24 -10.00 -9.66 -6.11
C MET A 24 -10.80 -8.95 -5.01
N ARG A 25 -10.60 -7.64 -4.87
CA ARG A 25 -11.39 -6.80 -3.96
C ARG A 25 -12.26 -5.83 -4.73
N GLU A 26 -13.52 -5.72 -4.30
CA GLU A 26 -14.46 -4.75 -4.85
C GLU A 26 -14.02 -3.30 -4.56
N ASP A 27 -13.40 -3.06 -3.39
CA ASP A 27 -12.89 -1.74 -2.99
C ASP A 27 -11.90 -1.12 -4.00
N TRP A 28 -11.21 -1.94 -4.82
CA TRP A 28 -10.30 -1.43 -5.85
C TRP A 28 -11.02 -0.82 -7.06
N PHE A 29 -12.27 -1.22 -7.29
CA PHE A 29 -13.03 -0.86 -8.49
C PHE A 29 -14.30 -0.08 -8.19
N THR A 30 -14.64 0.06 -6.90
CA THR A 30 -15.82 0.79 -6.42
C THR A 30 -15.39 2.04 -5.67
N LYS A 31 -15.89 3.20 -6.09
CA LYS A 31 -15.65 4.46 -5.38
C LYS A 31 -16.31 4.45 -4.00
N SER A 32 -15.52 4.72 -2.96
CA SER A 32 -15.98 4.71 -1.57
C SER A 32 -15.23 5.76 -0.75
N ASP A 33 -15.91 6.84 -0.35
CA ASP A 33 -15.32 7.91 0.47
C ASP A 33 -14.71 7.36 1.78
N GLY A 34 -15.33 6.31 2.34
CA GLY A 34 -14.85 5.65 3.54
C GLY A 34 -13.57 4.84 3.30
N TYR A 35 -13.43 4.20 2.14
CA TYR A 35 -12.18 3.52 1.77
C TYR A 35 -11.09 4.56 1.48
N ASP A 36 -11.42 5.61 0.72
CA ASP A 36 -10.50 6.70 0.40
C ASP A 36 -9.96 7.38 1.66
N GLN A 37 -10.79 7.56 2.68
CA GLN A 37 -10.34 8.13 3.95
C GLN A 37 -9.38 7.20 4.68
N ARG A 38 -9.67 5.90 4.77
CA ARG A 38 -8.75 4.93 5.37
C ARG A 38 -7.42 4.85 4.61
N CYS A 39 -7.47 4.90 3.28
CA CYS A 39 -6.28 4.94 2.44
C CYS A 39 -5.42 6.17 2.78
N ARG A 40 -6.02 7.36 2.89
CA ARG A 40 -5.31 8.56 3.33
C ARG A 40 -4.73 8.40 4.74
N ASP A 41 -5.51 7.91 5.69
CA ASP A 41 -5.08 7.78 7.08
C ASP A 41 -3.86 6.85 7.22
N VAL A 42 -3.79 5.78 6.41
CA VAL A 42 -2.71 4.79 6.45
C VAL A 42 -1.54 5.17 5.56
N CYS A 43 -1.80 5.56 4.32
CA CYS A 43 -0.80 5.65 3.27
C CYS A 43 -0.30 7.07 2.99
N LEU A 44 -0.97 8.14 3.42
CA LEU A 44 -0.62 9.51 3.00
C LEU A 44 0.83 9.88 3.36
N SER A 45 1.24 9.63 4.61
CA SER A 45 2.62 9.93 5.03
C SER A 45 3.68 9.06 4.32
N LEU A 46 3.29 7.86 3.87
CA LEU A 46 4.17 6.97 3.11
C LEU A 46 4.26 7.41 1.64
N HIS A 47 3.14 7.84 1.07
CA HIS A 47 3.06 8.42 -0.26
C HIS A 47 3.96 9.65 -0.37
N GLU A 48 3.85 10.61 0.56
CA GLU A 48 4.66 11.84 0.54
C GLU A 48 6.16 11.52 0.56
N ARG A 49 6.59 10.59 1.42
CA ARG A 49 7.99 10.16 1.52
C ARG A 49 8.46 9.37 0.31
N ALA A 50 7.59 8.54 -0.27
CA ALA A 50 7.87 7.82 -1.51
C ALA A 50 8.04 8.80 -2.68
N ALA A 51 7.18 9.83 -2.76
CA ALA A 51 7.24 10.88 -3.77
C ALA A 51 8.51 11.72 -3.65
N ASP A 52 9.00 11.94 -2.42
CA ASP A 52 10.30 12.56 -2.13
C ASP A 52 11.51 11.63 -2.40
N GLY A 53 11.27 10.38 -2.80
CA GLY A 53 12.30 9.40 -3.17
C GLY A 53 12.95 8.68 -2.00
N GLU A 54 12.45 8.83 -0.76
CA GLU A 54 13.06 8.23 0.44
C GLU A 54 13.10 6.69 0.41
N PHE A 55 12.17 6.07 -0.34
CA PHE A 55 11.99 4.62 -0.39
C PHE A 55 12.54 3.96 -1.66
N GLY A 56 13.44 4.62 -2.41
CA GLY A 56 14.01 4.04 -3.63
C GLY A 56 14.60 2.63 -3.45
N HIS A 57 15.20 2.35 -2.29
CA HIS A 57 15.75 1.04 -1.92
C HIS A 57 14.70 -0.07 -1.74
N TRP A 58 13.41 0.24 -1.61
CA TRP A 58 12.35 -0.77 -1.57
C TRP A 58 12.24 -1.53 -2.88
N ALA A 59 12.62 -0.91 -4.00
CA ALA A 59 12.59 -1.54 -5.32
C ALA A 59 13.56 -2.74 -5.44
N ASP A 60 14.53 -2.87 -4.53
CA ASP A 60 15.49 -3.99 -4.52
C ASP A 60 14.83 -5.34 -4.14
N GLN A 61 13.58 -5.30 -3.65
CA GLN A 61 12.79 -6.48 -3.29
C GLN A 61 11.43 -6.45 -3.97
N ALA A 62 10.93 -7.61 -4.42
CA ALA A 62 9.66 -7.70 -5.14
C ALA A 62 8.47 -7.08 -4.38
N GLY A 63 8.36 -7.33 -3.07
CA GLY A 63 7.30 -6.76 -2.24
C GLY A 63 7.45 -5.24 -2.05
N GLY A 64 8.67 -4.74 -1.93
CA GLY A 64 8.91 -3.30 -1.82
C GLY A 64 8.64 -2.56 -3.12
N ALA A 65 9.01 -3.13 -4.27
CA ALA A 65 8.63 -2.59 -5.58
C ALA A 65 7.10 -2.50 -5.74
N LEU A 66 6.36 -3.53 -5.31
CA LEU A 66 4.90 -3.52 -5.34
C LEU A 66 4.29 -2.47 -4.41
N ALA A 67 4.84 -2.30 -3.21
CA ALA A 67 4.41 -1.25 -2.29
C ALA A 67 4.66 0.15 -2.87
N LEU A 68 5.78 0.37 -3.57
CA LEU A 68 6.04 1.64 -4.25
C LEU A 68 5.03 1.93 -5.36
N ILE A 69 4.63 0.92 -6.15
CA ILE A 69 3.58 1.08 -7.17
C ILE A 69 2.28 1.55 -6.51
N ILE A 70 1.83 0.86 -5.46
CA ILE A 70 0.59 1.22 -4.73
C ILE A 70 0.65 2.64 -4.13
N LEU A 71 1.83 3.08 -3.69
CA LEU A 71 1.99 4.41 -3.13
C LEU A 71 2.05 5.51 -4.20
N LEU A 72 2.42 5.22 -5.44
CA LEU A 72 2.77 6.23 -6.45
C LEU A 72 1.84 6.24 -7.67
N ASP A 73 0.94 5.28 -7.79
CA ASP A 73 -0.09 5.15 -8.85
C ASP A 73 -1.49 5.08 -8.22
#